data_AF-A0A949V609-F1
#
_entry.id   AF-A0A949V609-F1
#
_cell.length_a   1.000
_cell.length_b   1.000
_cell.length_c   1.000
_cell.angle_alpha   90.00
_cell.angle_beta   90.00
_cell.angle_gamma   90.00
#
_symmetry.space_group_name_H-M   'P 1'
#
loop_
_entity.id
_entity.type
_entity.pdbx_description
1 polymer ?
#
loop_
_entity_poly.entity_id
_entity_poly.type
_entity_poly.pdbx_seq_one_letter_code
_entity_poly.pdbx_strand_id
1 'polypeptide(L)'
;MQPTLSTHRLLLRPYTADDAPEACRLAGDVLIADTTMAIPHPYSQEAAEAWIATHAKGFEQKTEMIFAIETKTDHQLTGTVSLLNISSTHATAELGYWISVENWGKGFCTEAVSRLIKFASEELGITRFTA
;
A
#
# COMPACT_ATOMS: atom_id res chain seq x y z
N MET A 1 -11.10 -10.39 -8.38
CA MET A 1 -9.72 -10.19 -7.89
C MET A 1 -9.45 -8.70 -7.81
N GLN A 2 -8.59 -8.27 -6.89
CA GLN A 2 -8.22 -6.86 -6.76
C GLN A 2 -7.58 -6.34 -8.06
N PRO A 3 -7.97 -5.15 -8.56
CA PRO A 3 -7.42 -4.62 -9.80
C PRO A 3 -5.94 -4.22 -9.63
N THR A 4 -5.25 -4.03 -10.74
CA THR A 4 -3.96 -3.34 -10.77
C THR A 4 -4.15 -1.94 -11.34
N LEU A 5 -3.59 -0.93 -10.69
CA LEU A 5 -3.67 0.46 -11.12
C LEU A 5 -2.33 0.89 -11.71
N SER A 6 -2.37 1.63 -12.81
CA SER A 6 -1.17 2.13 -13.46
C SER A 6 -1.07 3.65 -13.35
N THR A 7 0.15 4.16 -13.18
CA THR A 7 0.49 5.59 -13.24
C THR A 7 1.54 5.83 -14.33
N HIS A 8 2.20 7.00 -14.33
CA HIS A 8 3.28 7.26 -15.27
C HIS A 8 4.50 6.37 -14.98
N ARG A 9 4.94 6.29 -13.71
CA ARG A 9 6.17 5.60 -13.29
C ARG A 9 5.93 4.32 -12.51
N LEU A 10 4.72 4.12 -11.98
CA LEU A 10 4.42 3.09 -10.99
C LEU A 10 3.31 2.16 -11.46
N LEU A 11 3.36 0.94 -10.95
CA LEU A 11 2.30 -0.05 -10.97
C LEU A 11 1.87 -0.29 -9.52
N LEU A 12 0.59 -0.07 -9.22
CA LEU A 12 -0.01 -0.41 -7.93
C LEU A 12 -0.73 -1.74 -8.11
N ARG A 13 -0.11 -2.83 -7.66
CA ARG A 13 -0.61 -4.18 -7.86
C ARG A 13 -0.96 -4.86 -6.53
N PRO A 14 -1.80 -5.90 -6.53
CA PRO A 14 -1.96 -6.75 -5.36
C PRO A 14 -0.61 -7.32 -4.92
N TYR A 15 -0.45 -7.50 -3.61
CA TYR A 15 0.67 -8.27 -3.06
C TYR A 15 0.56 -9.74 -3.44
N THR A 16 1.72 -10.37 -3.58
CA THR A 16 1.91 -11.81 -3.69
C THR A 16 2.73 -12.30 -2.50
N ALA A 17 2.69 -13.60 -2.21
CA ALA A 17 3.51 -14.17 -1.15
C ALA A 17 5.02 -13.96 -1.39
N ASP A 18 5.44 -13.92 -2.65
CA ASP A 18 6.83 -13.74 -3.06
C ASP A 18 7.37 -12.32 -2.77
N ASP A 19 6.48 -11.36 -2.51
CA ASP A 19 6.88 -10.01 -2.10
C ASP A 19 7.31 -9.95 -0.63
N ALA A 20 7.02 -10.97 0.20
CA ALA A 20 7.24 -10.92 1.65
C ALA A 20 8.71 -10.68 2.06
N PRO A 21 9.72 -11.33 1.46
CA PRO A 21 11.12 -11.08 1.82
C PRO A 21 11.54 -9.63 1.54
N GLU A 22 11.12 -9.08 0.41
CA GLU A 22 11.50 -7.72 0.02
C GLU A 22 10.69 -6.67 0.81
N ALA A 23 9.41 -6.92 1.06
CA ALA A 23 8.59 -6.10 1.95
C ALA A 23 9.18 -6.08 3.37
N CYS A 24 9.61 -7.23 3.90
CA CYS A 24 10.30 -7.31 5.18
C CYS A 24 11.58 -6.47 5.20
N ARG A 25 12.43 -6.60 4.17
CA ARG A 25 13.69 -5.86 4.05
C ARG A 25 13.46 -4.35 4.03
N LEU A 26 12.51 -3.89 3.21
CA LEU A 26 12.26 -2.47 2.99
C LEU A 26 11.47 -1.82 4.14
N ALA A 27 10.40 -2.47 4.59
CA ALA A 27 9.55 -1.96 5.67
C ALA A 27 10.23 -2.08 7.04
N GLY A 28 11.17 -3.02 7.20
CA GLY A 28 11.93 -3.21 8.43
C GLY A 28 13.02 -2.18 8.70
N ASP A 29 13.28 -1.25 7.77
CA ASP A 29 14.17 -0.12 8.01
C ASP A 29 13.64 0.71 9.19
N VAL A 30 14.51 1.05 10.14
CA VAL A 30 14.15 1.80 11.35
C VAL A 30 13.48 3.14 11.02
N LEU A 31 13.88 3.78 9.91
CA LEU A 31 13.28 5.04 9.48
C LEU A 31 11.84 4.88 8.98
N ILE A 32 11.47 3.69 8.51
CA ILE A 32 10.07 3.37 8.16
C ILE A 32 9.27 3.15 9.43
N ALA A 33 9.80 2.42 10.41
CA ALA A 33 9.14 2.25 11.70
C ALA A 33 8.95 3.59 12.44
N ASP A 34 9.91 4.50 12.39
CA ASP A 34 9.80 5.84 13.01
C ASP A 34 8.72 6.72 12.36
N THR A 35 8.36 6.44 11.11
CA THR A 35 7.39 7.24 10.34
C THR A 35 6.04 6.55 10.18
N THR A 36 5.87 5.35 10.72
CA THR A 36 4.64 4.55 10.58
C THR A 36 4.20 3.99 11.93
N MET A 37 2.89 3.98 12.16
CA MET A 37 2.34 3.54 13.44
C MET A 37 2.29 2.01 13.58
N ALA A 38 2.15 1.31 12.45
CA ALA A 38 1.83 -0.12 12.42
C ALA A 38 3.03 -1.04 12.13
N ILE A 39 4.15 -0.51 11.65
CA ILE A 39 5.32 -1.32 11.28
C ILE A 39 6.29 -1.32 12.46
N PRO A 40 6.49 -2.46 13.14
CA PRO A 40 7.42 -2.54 14.26
C PRO A 40 8.87 -2.58 13.78
N HIS A 41 9.80 -2.22 14.66
CA HIS A 41 11.22 -2.51 14.48
C HIS A 41 11.74 -3.38 15.65
N PRO A 42 12.40 -4.52 15.39
CA PRO A 42 12.63 -5.12 14.07
C PRO A 42 11.33 -5.67 13.45
N TYR A 43 11.22 -5.62 12.12
CA TYR A 43 10.15 -6.25 11.37
C TYR A 43 10.60 -7.62 10.89
N SER A 44 9.89 -8.68 11.27
CA SER A 44 10.27 -10.06 10.93
C SER A 44 9.63 -10.52 9.62
N GLN A 45 10.25 -11.52 8.98
CA GLN A 45 9.73 -12.10 7.75
C GLN A 45 8.35 -12.73 7.98
N GLU A 46 8.16 -13.42 9.12
CA GLU A 46 6.88 -14.03 9.49
C GLU A 46 5.79 -12.97 9.67
N ALA A 47 6.13 -11.78 10.18
CA ALA A 47 5.20 -10.66 10.30
C ALA A 47 4.81 -10.11 8.92
N ALA A 48 5.75 -10.04 7.98
CA ALA A 48 5.47 -9.64 6.59
C ALA A 48 4.58 -10.65 5.87
N GLU A 49 4.88 -11.94 5.97
CA GLU A 49 4.07 -13.02 5.40
C GLU A 49 2.65 -13.03 5.98
N ALA A 50 2.53 -12.94 7.31
CA ALA A 50 1.25 -12.91 7.99
C ALA A 50 0.43 -11.68 7.61
N TRP A 51 1.06 -10.52 7.46
CA TRP A 51 0.40 -9.29 7.02
C TRP A 51 -0.08 -9.40 5.57
N ILE A 52 0.75 -9.87 4.63
CA ILE A 52 0.34 -10.08 3.22
C ILE A 52 -0.84 -11.06 3.13
N ALA A 53 -0.85 -12.11 3.96
CA ALA A 53 -1.93 -13.09 3.97
C ALA A 53 -3.30 -12.51 4.37
N THR A 54 -3.37 -11.35 5.04
CA THR A 54 -4.65 -10.72 5.40
C THR A 54 -5.34 -10.01 4.24
N HIS A 55 -4.60 -9.64 3.19
CA HIS A 55 -5.06 -8.68 2.18
C HIS A 55 -6.25 -9.18 1.37
N ALA A 56 -6.22 -10.46 0.99
CA ALA A 56 -7.30 -11.09 0.23
C ALA A 56 -8.64 -11.00 1.00
N LYS A 57 -8.60 -11.29 2.30
CA LYS A 57 -9.77 -11.20 3.18
C LYS A 57 -10.28 -9.77 3.31
N GLY A 58 -9.39 -8.80 3.54
CA GLY A 58 -9.77 -7.38 3.63
C GLY A 58 -10.41 -6.86 2.33
N PHE A 59 -9.88 -7.29 1.19
CA PHE A 59 -10.44 -6.97 -0.14
C PHE A 59 -11.81 -7.62 -0.36
N GLU A 60 -11.96 -8.92 -0.07
CA GLU A 60 -13.24 -9.64 -0.18
C GLU A 60 -14.33 -9.01 0.70
N GLN A 61 -13.96 -8.55 1.89
CA GLN A 61 -14.85 -7.88 2.83
C GLN A 61 -15.11 -6.41 2.46
N LYS A 62 -14.42 -5.87 1.45
CA LYS A 62 -14.47 -4.46 1.03
C LYS A 62 -14.13 -3.48 2.14
N THR A 63 -13.32 -3.91 3.11
CA THR A 63 -12.85 -3.07 4.23
C THR A 63 -11.49 -2.47 3.95
N GLU A 64 -10.69 -3.13 3.11
CA GLU A 64 -9.31 -2.73 2.82
C GLU A 64 -8.95 -3.01 1.36
N MET A 65 -8.07 -2.19 0.79
CA MET A 65 -7.41 -2.42 -0.49
C MET A 65 -5.95 -2.03 -0.37
N ILE A 66 -5.05 -3.01 -0.37
CA ILE A 66 -3.63 -2.80 -0.13
C ILE A 66 -2.84 -3.14 -1.39
N PHE A 67 -1.97 -2.23 -1.82
CA PHE A 67 -1.19 -2.36 -3.05
C PHE A 67 0.30 -2.31 -2.77
N ALA A 68 1.02 -3.25 -3.38
CA ALA A 68 2.44 -3.13 -3.61
C ALA A 68 2.67 -2.04 -4.66
N ILE A 69 3.57 -1.11 -4.38
CA ILE A 69 4.04 -0.11 -5.33
C ILE A 69 5.27 -0.69 -6.02
N GLU A 70 5.17 -0.89 -7.32
CA GLU A 70 6.28 -1.37 -8.16
C GLU A 70 6.68 -0.29 -9.17
N THR A 71 7.98 -0.08 -9.37
CA THR A 71 8.49 0.79 -10.44
C THR A 71 8.39 0.12 -11.80
N LYS A 72 7.93 0.85 -12.82
CA LYS A 72 7.83 0.33 -14.19
C LYS A 72 9.16 0.14 -14.90
N THR A 73 10.22 0.78 -14.40
CA THR A 73 11.54 0.78 -15.04
C THR A 73 12.30 -0.52 -14.79
N ASP A 74 12.23 -1.02 -13.58
CA ASP A 74 13.07 -2.08 -13.04
C ASP A 74 12.27 -3.12 -12.24
N HIS A 75 10.95 -2.98 -12.19
CA HIS A 75 10.03 -3.94 -11.56
C HIS A 75 10.33 -4.20 -10.08
N GLN A 76 10.82 -3.18 -9.37
CA GLN A 76 11.20 -3.29 -7.97
C GLN A 76 10.07 -2.85 -7.04
N LEU A 77 9.85 -3.64 -5.99
CA LEU A 77 8.99 -3.23 -4.88
C LEU A 77 9.58 -1.97 -4.25
N THR A 78 8.77 -0.93 -4.19
CA THR A 78 9.19 0.40 -3.77
C THR A 78 8.44 0.88 -2.54
N GLY A 79 7.31 0.28 -2.21
CA GLY A 79 6.49 0.68 -1.07
C GLY A 79 5.12 0.03 -1.04
N THR A 80 4.27 0.55 -0.16
CA THR A 80 2.85 0.22 -0.09
C THR A 80 2.01 1.50 -0.20
N VAL A 81 0.85 1.39 -0.85
CA VAL A 81 -0.26 2.33 -0.67
C VAL A 81 -1.53 1.54 -0.42
N SER A 82 -2.38 2.02 0.49
CA SER A 82 -3.60 1.32 0.88
C SER A 82 -4.77 2.24 1.17
N LEU A 83 -5.96 1.69 0.99
CA LEU A 83 -7.20 2.15 1.61
C LEU A 83 -7.51 1.20 2.76
N LEU A 84 -7.66 1.71 3.96
CA LEU A 84 -8.04 0.99 5.16
C LEU A 84 -9.38 1.52 5.67
N ASN A 85 -10.05 0.77 6.54
CA ASN A 85 -11.30 1.20 7.19
C ASN A 85 -12.36 1.75 6.21
N ILE A 86 -12.46 1.12 5.03
CA ILE A 86 -13.38 1.55 3.97
C ILE A 86 -14.82 1.43 4.47
N SER A 87 -15.55 2.53 4.40
CA SER A 87 -16.97 2.58 4.72
C SER A 87 -17.76 3.11 3.52
N SER A 88 -18.51 2.22 2.88
CA SER A 88 -19.46 2.61 1.82
C SER A 88 -20.60 3.47 2.38
N THR A 89 -21.07 3.18 3.59
CA THR A 89 -22.13 3.94 4.27
C THR A 89 -21.75 5.39 4.52
N HIS A 90 -20.48 5.65 4.86
CA HIS A 90 -19.99 7.00 5.17
C HIS A 90 -19.16 7.61 4.03
N ALA A 91 -19.00 6.90 2.91
CA ALA A 91 -18.15 7.29 1.78
C ALA A 91 -16.72 7.69 2.23
N THR A 92 -16.16 6.94 3.18
CA THR A 92 -14.85 7.22 3.79
C THR A 92 -13.85 6.09 3.63
N ALA A 93 -12.56 6.44 3.60
CA ALA A 93 -11.46 5.50 3.76
C ALA A 93 -10.27 6.19 4.45
N GLU A 94 -9.43 5.40 5.11
CA GLU A 94 -8.15 5.82 5.65
C GLU A 94 -7.04 5.47 4.65
N LEU A 95 -6.11 6.40 4.42
CA LEU A 95 -4.97 6.21 3.53
C LEU A 95 -3.79 5.71 4.36
N GLY A 96 -3.28 4.52 4.02
CA GLY A 96 -1.99 4.05 4.50
C GLY A 96 -0.94 4.11 3.39
N TYR A 97 0.29 4.49 3.71
CA TYR A 97 1.39 4.42 2.76
C TYR A 97 2.75 4.36 3.45
N TRP A 98 3.70 3.77 2.75
CA TRP A 98 5.13 3.93 3.02
C TRP A 98 5.89 3.75 1.71
N ILE A 99 7.05 4.38 1.61
CA ILE A 99 7.98 4.24 0.49
C ILE A 99 9.32 3.85 1.08
N SER A 100 10.02 2.90 0.47
CA SER A 100 11.40 2.55 0.79
C SER A 100 12.29 3.78 0.90
N VAL A 101 13.19 3.80 1.89
CA VAL A 101 14.04 4.97 2.20
C VAL A 101 14.84 5.44 0.98
N GLU A 102 15.37 4.50 0.20
CA GLU A 102 16.13 4.76 -1.04
C GLU A 102 15.31 5.47 -2.15
N ASN A 103 13.99 5.53 -1.99
CA ASN A 103 13.06 6.15 -2.93
C ASN A 103 12.37 7.41 -2.39
N TRP A 104 12.78 7.90 -1.23
CA TRP A 104 12.32 9.18 -0.68
C TRP A 104 12.75 10.36 -1.56
N GLY A 105 11.96 11.44 -1.53
CA GLY A 105 12.21 12.65 -2.33
C GLY A 105 11.92 12.53 -3.83
N LYS A 106 11.55 11.34 -4.35
CA LYS A 106 11.28 11.11 -5.79
C LYS A 106 9.81 11.38 -6.20
N GLY A 107 8.94 11.71 -5.25
CA GLY A 107 7.51 11.97 -5.47
C GLY A 107 6.65 10.72 -5.70
N PHE A 108 7.17 9.52 -5.41
CA PHE A 108 6.43 8.27 -5.64
C PHE A 108 5.21 8.11 -4.73
N CYS A 109 5.31 8.50 -3.45
CA CYS A 109 4.15 8.49 -2.55
C CYS A 109 3.00 9.35 -3.12
N THR A 110 3.30 10.60 -3.47
CA THR A 110 2.29 11.53 -4.03
C THR A 110 1.65 10.97 -5.29
N GLU A 111 2.43 10.39 -6.20
CA GLU A 111 1.91 9.77 -7.43
C GLU A 111 0.99 8.57 -7.13
N ALA A 112 1.41 7.67 -6.24
CA ALA A 112 0.66 6.49 -5.86
C ALA A 112 -0.66 6.86 -5.15
N VAL A 113 -0.60 7.73 -4.14
CA VAL A 113 -1.78 8.20 -3.39
C VAL A 113 -2.75 8.94 -4.30
N SER A 114 -2.27 9.82 -5.18
CA SER A 114 -3.15 10.54 -6.12
C SER A 114 -3.90 9.58 -7.05
N ARG A 115 -3.21 8.54 -7.54
CA ARG A 115 -3.85 7.50 -8.36
C ARG A 115 -4.89 6.70 -7.59
N LEU A 116 -4.60 6.37 -6.34
CA LEU A 116 -5.49 5.58 -5.49
C LEU A 116 -6.73 6.37 -5.08
N ILE A 117 -6.58 7.65 -4.70
CA ILE A 117 -7.69 8.56 -4.41
C ILE A 117 -8.62 8.65 -5.63
N LYS A 118 -8.06 8.89 -6.82
CA LYS A 118 -8.84 8.95 -8.05
C LYS A 118 -9.66 7.67 -8.26
N PHE A 119 -9.03 6.50 -8.13
CA PHE A 119 -9.72 5.21 -8.22
C PHE A 119 -10.84 5.09 -7.18
N ALA A 120 -10.55 5.39 -5.92
CA ALA A 120 -11.51 5.25 -4.82
C ALA A 120 -12.73 6.17 -5.01
N SER A 121 -12.52 7.39 -5.50
CA SER A 121 -13.62 8.32 -5.77
C SER A 121 -14.45 7.92 -6.97
N GLU A 122 -13.82 7.50 -8.07
CA GLU A 122 -14.52 7.14 -9.32
C GLU A 122 -15.23 5.79 -9.22
N GLU A 123 -14.58 4.78 -8.64
CA GLU A 123 -15.05 3.38 -8.70
C GLU A 123 -15.69 2.90 -7.39
N LEU A 124 -15.34 3.50 -6.25
CA LEU A 124 -15.85 3.10 -4.94
C LEU A 124 -16.77 4.17 -4.31
N GLY A 125 -16.91 5.35 -4.93
CA GLY A 125 -17.71 6.45 -4.41
C GLY A 125 -17.18 7.08 -3.13
N ILE A 126 -15.88 6.92 -2.81
CA ILE A 126 -15.27 7.50 -1.62
C ILE A 126 -15.01 8.99 -1.83
N THR A 127 -15.47 9.80 -0.90
CA THR A 127 -15.38 11.28 -1.00
C THR A 127 -14.58 11.92 0.12
N ARG A 128 -14.33 11.19 1.22
CA ARG A 128 -13.54 11.68 2.35
C ARG A 128 -12.44 10.70 2.70
N PHE A 129 -11.22 11.21 2.79
CA PHE A 129 -10.03 10.44 3.12
C PHE A 129 -9.42 10.96 4.43
N THR A 130 -9.01 10.05 5.30
CA THR A 130 -8.18 10.36 6.48
C THR A 130 -6.78 9.78 6.28
N ALA A 131 -5.78 10.29 7.01
CA ALA A 131 -4.41 9.81 7.02
C ALA A 131 -3.80 10.09 8.40
#